data_AF-A0A522FG59-F1
#
_entry.id   AF-A0A522FG59-F1
#
_cell.length_a   1.000
_cell.length_b   1.000
_cell.length_c   1.000
_cell.angle_alpha   90.00
_cell.angle_beta   90.00
_cell.angle_gamma   90.00
#
_symmetry.space_group_name_H-M   'P 1'
#
loop_
_entity.id
_entity.type
_entity.pdbx_description
1 polymer ?
#
loop_
_entity_poly.entity_id
_entity_poly.type
_entity_poly.pdbx_seq_one_letter_code
_entity_poly.pdbx_strand_id
1 'polypeptide(L)'
;MSSYRVACALYSPYAADFTLPIEQQLLQIDCIFAVIDVDGVDYGWIDGIDEDDPILVPVRSMMGYGYLGSLEEYLSEDFHAPLGQVLQDLLLLAQSEQLSATVLVRALAILHLDDAITAADAVQQSFQWGLTLLRAGTLERVTFGVQAIAQARVANRYKSTLAA
;
A
#
# COMPACT_ATOMS: atom_id res chain seq x y z
N MET A 1 3.49 -5.19 17.63
CA MET A 1 3.16 -5.40 16.22
C MET A 1 3.55 -4.15 15.45
N SER A 2 4.09 -4.30 14.25
CA SER A 2 4.37 -3.18 13.34
C SER A 2 3.04 -2.53 12.99
N SER A 3 2.78 -1.29 13.45
CA SER A 3 1.57 -0.57 13.05
C SER A 3 1.81 -0.06 11.63
N TYR A 4 1.42 -0.87 10.64
CA TYR A 4 1.33 -0.39 9.27
C TYR A 4 0.25 0.69 9.23
N ARG A 5 0.61 1.83 8.65
CA ARG A 5 -0.33 2.89 8.30
C ARG A 5 -0.84 2.65 6.90
N VAL A 6 -2.06 3.06 6.61
CA VAL A 6 -2.64 2.99 5.27
C VAL A 6 -2.68 4.40 4.73
N ALA A 7 -2.26 4.53 3.47
CA ALA A 7 -2.35 5.79 2.76
C ALA A 7 -2.77 5.54 1.33
N CYS A 8 -3.37 6.55 0.73
CA CYS A 8 -3.53 6.66 -0.70
C CYS A 8 -2.60 7.74 -1.24
N ALA A 9 -2.22 7.62 -2.51
CA ALA A 9 -1.65 8.72 -3.26
C ALA A 9 -2.03 8.56 -4.73
N LEU A 10 -2.07 9.70 -5.43
CA LEU A 10 -2.24 9.68 -6.87
C LEU A 10 -0.97 9.15 -7.52
N TYR A 11 -1.09 7.95 -8.08
CA TYR A 11 -0.08 7.45 -9.00
C TYR A 11 -0.66 7.50 -10.41
N SER A 12 -0.39 8.59 -11.10
CA SER A 12 -0.61 8.66 -12.54
C SER A 12 0.75 8.73 -13.25
N PRO A 13 1.14 7.72 -14.05
CA PRO A 13 2.28 7.84 -14.94
C PRO A 13 2.10 8.96 -15.99
N TYR A 14 0.89 9.55 -16.05
CA TYR A 14 0.49 10.64 -16.92
C TYR A 14 0.07 11.90 -16.15
N ALA A 15 0.37 12.02 -14.85
CA ALA A 15 -0.12 13.12 -13.99
C ALA A 15 0.24 14.53 -14.52
N ALA A 16 1.22 14.63 -15.42
CA ALA A 16 1.66 15.86 -16.04
C ALA A 16 1.20 16.04 -17.50
N ASP A 17 0.42 15.12 -18.07
CA ASP A 17 -0.04 15.18 -19.45
C ASP A 17 -1.53 15.57 -19.54
N PHE A 18 -1.77 16.88 -19.54
CA PHE A 18 -3.10 17.49 -19.69
C PHE A 18 -3.68 17.36 -21.11
N THR A 19 -3.00 16.67 -22.03
CA THR A 19 -3.50 16.44 -23.40
C THR A 19 -4.38 15.20 -23.52
N LEU A 20 -4.45 14.36 -22.47
CA LEU A 20 -5.31 13.18 -22.45
C LEU A 20 -6.80 13.54 -22.27
N PRO A 21 -7.73 12.74 -22.82
CA PRO A 21 -9.17 12.89 -22.57
C PRO A 21 -9.52 12.86 -21.08
N ILE A 22 -10.60 13.55 -20.68
CA ILE A 22 -11.06 13.62 -19.28
C ILE A 22 -11.28 12.21 -18.70
N GLU A 23 -11.77 11.25 -19.48
CA GLU A 23 -11.95 9.88 -19.01
C GLU A 23 -10.62 9.17 -18.66
N GLN A 24 -9.50 9.57 -19.28
CA GLN A 24 -8.16 9.05 -18.99
C GLN A 24 -7.46 9.84 -17.88
N GLN A 25 -7.79 11.12 -17.71
CA GLN A 25 -7.40 11.89 -16.52
C GLN A 25 -8.12 11.39 -15.26
N LEU A 26 -9.33 10.85 -15.39
CA LEU A 26 -10.11 10.21 -14.32
C LEU A 26 -9.60 8.80 -13.96
N LEU A 27 -8.70 8.20 -14.77
CA LEU A 27 -7.90 7.03 -14.37
C LEU A 27 -6.72 7.42 -13.46
N GLN A 28 -6.91 8.48 -12.68
CA GLN A 28 -6.14 8.79 -11.48
C GLN A 28 -6.34 7.63 -10.50
N ILE A 29 -5.50 6.60 -10.62
CA ILE A 29 -5.52 5.49 -9.68
C ILE A 29 -4.95 6.02 -8.37
N ASP A 30 -5.84 6.17 -7.38
CA ASP A 30 -5.44 6.22 -5.99
C ASP A 30 -4.71 4.90 -5.69
N CYS A 31 -3.39 4.94 -5.70
CA CYS A 31 -2.62 3.83 -5.19
C CYS A 31 -2.83 3.80 -3.69
N ILE A 32 -3.54 2.79 -3.20
CA ILE A 32 -3.55 2.49 -1.76
C ILE A 32 -2.37 1.56 -1.44
N PHE A 33 -1.65 1.88 -0.35
CA PHE A 33 -0.47 1.16 0.07
C PHE A 33 -0.26 1.27 1.58
N ALA A 34 0.53 0.34 2.12
CA ALA A 34 1.03 0.44 3.48
C ALA A 34 2.19 1.42 3.57
N VAL A 35 2.22 2.22 4.63
CA VAL A 35 3.28 3.17 4.96
C VAL A 35 4.09 2.62 6.12
N ILE A 36 5.41 2.74 5.99
CA ILE A 36 6.42 2.30 6.92
C ILE A 36 7.26 3.51 7.32
N ASP A 37 7.44 3.72 8.64
CA ASP A 37 8.45 4.63 9.15
C ASP A 37 9.83 3.93 9.15
N VAL A 38 10.81 4.61 8.55
CA VAL A 38 12.24 4.24 8.56
C VAL A 38 13.03 5.47 9.00
N ASP A 39 13.56 5.45 10.21
CA ASP A 39 14.37 6.53 10.78
C ASP A 39 13.69 7.92 10.76
N GLY A 40 12.38 7.95 11.05
CA GLY A 40 11.60 9.19 11.06
C GLY A 40 11.21 9.70 9.67
N VAL A 41 11.40 8.87 8.64
CA VAL A 41 10.98 9.15 7.27
C VAL A 41 9.94 8.12 6.85
N ASP A 42 8.82 8.65 6.35
CA ASP A 42 7.70 7.85 5.88
C ASP A 42 7.92 7.38 4.44
N TYR A 43 7.84 6.07 4.25
CA TYR A 43 7.89 5.43 2.94
C TYR A 43 6.64 4.61 2.69
N GLY A 44 6.04 4.75 1.51
CA GLY A 44 5.04 3.79 1.04
C GLY A 44 5.74 2.55 0.49
N TRP A 45 5.26 1.36 0.87
CA TRP A 45 5.64 0.10 0.25
C TRP A 45 4.72 -0.17 -0.93
N ILE A 46 5.16 0.17 -2.13
CA ILE A 46 4.25 0.33 -3.28
C ILE A 46 4.03 -0.96 -4.06
N ASP A 47 4.98 -1.89 -4.09
CA ASP A 47 4.69 -3.21 -4.70
C ASP A 47 3.80 -4.06 -3.77
N GLY A 48 4.16 -4.17 -2.49
CA GLY A 48 3.56 -5.10 -1.54
C GLY A 48 3.93 -6.57 -1.78
N ILE A 49 4.89 -6.88 -2.65
CA ILE A 49 5.10 -8.23 -3.19
C ILE A 49 6.26 -8.93 -2.49
N ASP A 50 7.43 -8.30 -2.47
CA ASP A 50 8.66 -8.89 -1.95
C ASP A 50 9.05 -8.16 -0.68
N GLU A 51 8.96 -8.84 0.45
CA GLU A 51 9.40 -8.28 1.73
C GLU A 51 10.91 -8.09 1.75
N ASP A 52 11.69 -9.01 1.19
CA ASP A 52 13.16 -9.01 1.23
C ASP A 52 13.77 -7.94 0.31
N ASP A 53 13.08 -7.59 -0.78
CA ASP A 53 13.43 -6.50 -1.69
C ASP A 53 12.25 -5.56 -1.96
N PRO A 54 11.80 -4.78 -0.95
CA PRO A 54 10.63 -3.94 -1.05
C PRO A 54 10.96 -2.67 -1.84
N ILE A 55 10.05 -2.27 -2.73
CA ILE A 55 10.04 -0.93 -3.29
C ILE A 55 9.42 0.02 -2.28
N LEU A 56 10.28 0.83 -1.69
CA LEU A 56 9.88 1.95 -0.88
C LEU A 56 9.99 3.25 -1.67
N VAL A 57 8.96 4.09 -1.57
CA VAL A 57 8.94 5.43 -2.15
C VAL A 57 8.63 6.44 -1.04
N PRO A 58 9.40 7.53 -0.89
CA PRO A 58 9.11 8.55 0.11
C PRO A 58 7.70 9.11 -0.07
N VAL A 59 6.87 9.10 0.96
CA VAL A 59 5.48 9.60 0.82
C VAL A 59 5.42 11.09 0.44
N ARG A 60 6.43 11.86 0.86
CA ARG A 60 6.58 13.29 0.55
C ARG A 60 6.78 13.60 -0.94
N SER A 61 7.24 12.62 -1.74
CA SER A 61 7.41 12.78 -3.18
C SER A 61 6.17 12.33 -3.97
N MET A 62 5.15 11.82 -3.30
CA MET A 62 3.90 11.39 -3.92
C MET A 62 2.90 12.54 -3.99
N MET A 63 2.35 12.75 -5.18
CA MET A 63 1.30 13.73 -5.39
C MET A 63 -0.03 13.21 -4.82
N GLY A 64 -0.82 14.09 -4.21
CA GLY A 64 -2.13 13.71 -3.67
C GLY A 64 -2.07 12.74 -2.50
N TYR A 65 -0.96 12.67 -1.76
CA TYR A 65 -0.83 11.82 -0.58
C TYR A 65 -1.92 12.12 0.46
N GLY A 66 -2.62 11.08 0.90
CA GLY A 66 -3.64 11.12 1.94
C GLY A 66 -3.46 9.98 2.95
N TYR A 67 -3.46 10.32 4.23
CA TYR A 67 -3.42 9.33 5.32
C TYR A 67 -4.84 8.81 5.61
N LEU A 68 -5.00 7.48 5.63
CA LEU A 68 -6.28 6.80 5.82
C LEU A 68 -6.41 6.10 7.18
N GLY A 69 -5.46 6.32 8.09
CA GLY A 69 -5.45 5.67 9.40
C GLY A 69 -4.44 4.53 9.49
N SER A 70 -4.45 3.86 10.64
CA SER A 70 -3.75 2.58 10.80
C SER A 70 -4.44 1.49 9.98
N LEU A 71 -3.74 0.39 9.71
CA LEU A 71 -4.33 -0.77 9.03
C LEU A 71 -5.55 -1.32 9.76
N GLU A 72 -5.51 -1.36 11.10
CA GLU A 72 -6.61 -1.83 11.93
C GLU A 72 -7.83 -0.92 11.82
N GLU A 73 -7.62 0.41 11.92
CA GLU A 73 -8.69 1.40 11.73
C GLU A 73 -9.30 1.26 10.33
N TYR A 74 -8.46 1.27 9.28
CA TYR A 74 -8.92 1.19 7.89
C TYR A 74 -9.77 -0.07 7.64
N LEU A 75 -9.30 -1.26 8.04
CA LEU A 75 -10.03 -2.51 7.85
C LEU A 75 -11.35 -2.58 8.65
N SER A 76 -11.48 -1.78 9.70
CA SER A 76 -12.67 -1.75 10.57
C SER A 76 -13.74 -0.73 10.17
N GLU A 77 -13.47 0.08 9.14
CA GLU A 77 -14.37 1.14 8.70
C GLU A 77 -15.73 0.60 8.19
N ASP A 78 -16.81 1.24 8.60
CA ASP A 78 -18.19 0.84 8.28
C ASP A 78 -18.48 0.80 6.78
N PHE A 79 -17.74 1.59 5.97
CA PHE A 79 -17.92 1.61 4.53
C PHE A 79 -17.54 0.28 3.86
N HIS A 80 -16.82 -0.62 4.54
CA HIS A 80 -16.54 -1.98 4.07
C HIS A 80 -17.74 -2.95 4.23
N ALA A 81 -18.74 -2.60 5.03
CA ALA A 81 -19.88 -3.46 5.33
C ALA A 81 -20.61 -4.03 4.08
N PRO A 82 -20.79 -3.29 2.97
CA PRO A 82 -21.44 -3.80 1.76
C PRO A 82 -20.71 -4.98 1.11
N LEU A 83 -19.41 -5.16 1.34
CA LEU A 83 -18.64 -6.29 0.78
C LEU A 83 -19.02 -7.65 1.39
N GLY A 84 -19.62 -7.65 2.59
CA GLY A 84 -20.18 -8.82 3.23
C GLY A 84 -19.24 -10.03 3.27
N GLN A 85 -19.65 -11.13 2.66
CA GLN A 85 -18.88 -12.38 2.64
C GLN A 85 -17.55 -12.26 1.89
N VAL A 86 -17.47 -11.44 0.84
CA VAL A 86 -16.26 -11.31 0.03
C VAL A 86 -15.11 -10.71 0.84
N LEU A 87 -15.41 -9.79 1.76
CA LEU A 87 -14.43 -9.28 2.71
C LEU A 87 -13.90 -10.38 3.63
N GLN A 88 -14.78 -11.25 4.14
CA GLN A 88 -14.36 -12.37 4.99
C GLN A 88 -13.45 -13.34 4.23
N ASP A 89 -13.78 -13.63 2.97
CA ASP A 89 -12.97 -14.48 2.10
C ASP A 89 -11.58 -13.85 1.85
N LEU A 90 -11.52 -12.53 1.65
CA LEU A 90 -10.26 -11.79 1.51
C LEU A 90 -9.40 -11.88 2.78
N LEU A 91 -9.99 -11.70 3.96
CA LEU A 91 -9.26 -11.78 5.24
C LEU A 91 -8.72 -13.20 5.50
N LEU A 92 -9.48 -14.23 5.14
CA LEU A 92 -9.04 -15.62 5.21
C LEU A 92 -7.87 -15.90 4.25
N LEU A 93 -7.95 -15.41 3.01
CA LEU A 93 -6.85 -15.48 2.04
C LEU A 93 -5.61 -14.74 2.53
N ALA A 94 -5.80 -13.55 3.12
CA ALA A 94 -4.70 -12.77 3.69
C ALA A 94 -3.94 -13.55 4.76
N GLN A 95 -4.67 -14.29 5.60
CA GLN A 95 -4.06 -15.14 6.62
C GLN A 95 -3.38 -16.39 6.03
N SER A 96 -4.05 -17.10 5.11
CA SER A 96 -3.55 -18.36 4.57
C SER A 96 -2.34 -18.18 3.66
N GLU A 97 -2.33 -17.12 2.85
CA GLU A 97 -1.27 -16.79 1.90
C GLU A 97 -0.24 -15.81 2.46
N GLN A 98 -0.41 -15.35 3.71
CA GLN A 98 0.46 -14.36 4.36
C GLN A 98 0.61 -13.08 3.51
N LEU A 99 -0.51 -12.55 3.03
CA LEU A 99 -0.50 -11.35 2.18
C LEU A 99 0.07 -10.16 2.96
N SER A 100 0.87 -9.36 2.27
CA SER A 100 1.36 -8.10 2.83
C SER A 100 0.22 -7.12 3.08
N ALA A 101 0.45 -6.16 3.98
CA ALA A 101 -0.51 -5.09 4.25
C ALA A 101 -0.88 -4.31 2.98
N THR A 102 0.10 -4.01 2.11
CA THR A 102 -0.15 -3.33 0.84
C THR A 102 -1.04 -4.16 -0.10
N VAL A 103 -0.76 -5.46 -0.24
CA VAL A 103 -1.55 -6.33 -1.13
C VAL A 103 -2.98 -6.45 -0.63
N LEU A 104 -3.16 -6.61 0.69
CA LEU A 104 -4.47 -6.67 1.33
C LEU A 104 -5.29 -5.39 1.11
N VAL A 105 -4.75 -4.22 1.44
CA VAL A 105 -5.51 -2.96 1.32
C VAL A 105 -5.83 -2.62 -0.13
N ARG A 106 -4.96 -2.99 -1.08
CA ARG A 106 -5.21 -2.80 -2.51
C ARG A 106 -6.25 -3.77 -3.04
N ALA A 107 -6.19 -5.05 -2.65
CA ALA A 107 -7.23 -6.01 -3.00
C ALA A 107 -8.60 -5.55 -2.45
N LEU A 108 -8.62 -5.03 -1.23
CA LEU A 108 -9.83 -4.47 -0.62
C LEU A 108 -10.38 -3.25 -1.39
N ALA A 109 -9.51 -2.36 -1.85
CA ALA A 109 -9.92 -1.24 -2.70
C ALA A 109 -10.44 -1.70 -4.07
N ILE A 110 -9.82 -2.73 -4.67
CA ILE A 110 -10.26 -3.33 -5.93
C ILE A 110 -11.68 -3.92 -5.80
N LEU A 111 -11.99 -4.60 -4.70
CA LEU A 111 -13.34 -5.12 -4.42
C LEU A 111 -14.40 -4.03 -4.30
N HIS A 112 -14.03 -2.83 -3.85
CA HIS A 112 -14.95 -1.68 -3.81
C HIS A 112 -15.21 -1.06 -5.18
N LEU A 113 -14.31 -1.28 -6.14
CA LEU A 113 -14.43 -0.74 -7.49
C LEU A 113 -15.20 -1.68 -8.44
N ASP A 114 -15.21 -2.97 -8.14
CA ASP A 114 -15.84 -4.00 -8.97
C ASP A 114 -16.51 -5.05 -8.06
N ASP A 115 -17.84 -5.09 -8.07
CA ASP A 115 -18.65 -6.00 -7.26
C ASP A 115 -18.82 -7.39 -7.88
N ALA A 116 -18.32 -7.60 -9.11
CA ALA A 116 -18.44 -8.85 -9.85
C ALA A 116 -17.25 -9.80 -9.64
N ILE A 117 -16.16 -9.33 -9.03
CA ILE A 117 -14.92 -10.08 -8.86
C ILE A 117 -14.83 -10.75 -7.48
N THR A 118 -14.09 -11.85 -7.42
CA THR A 118 -13.86 -12.57 -6.16
C THR A 118 -12.69 -11.98 -5.37
N ALA A 119 -12.58 -12.33 -4.09
CA ALA A 119 -11.42 -11.97 -3.28
C ALA A 119 -10.09 -12.45 -3.88
N ALA A 120 -10.07 -13.64 -4.49
CA ALA A 120 -8.89 -14.19 -5.15
C ALA A 120 -8.51 -13.38 -6.40
N ASP A 121 -9.50 -12.97 -7.21
CA ASP A 121 -9.27 -12.11 -8.37
C ASP A 121 -8.70 -10.75 -7.95
N ALA A 122 -9.23 -10.16 -6.88
CA ALA A 122 -8.76 -8.89 -6.35
C ALA A 122 -7.31 -8.97 -5.84
N VAL A 123 -6.94 -10.06 -5.16
CA VAL A 123 -5.55 -10.33 -4.76
C VAL A 123 -4.64 -10.48 -5.97
N GLN A 124 -5.06 -11.26 -6.97
CA GLN A 124 -4.27 -11.44 -8.20
C GLN A 124 -4.08 -10.10 -8.93
N GLN A 125 -5.12 -9.28 -9.06
CA GLN A 125 -5.02 -7.95 -9.64
C GLN A 125 -4.10 -7.02 -8.82
N SER A 126 -4.16 -7.10 -7.49
CA SER A 126 -3.28 -6.36 -6.59
C SER A 126 -1.79 -6.68 -6.84
N PHE A 127 -1.46 -7.97 -7.05
CA PHE A 127 -0.12 -8.41 -7.45
C PHE A 127 0.26 -7.93 -8.86
N GLN A 128 -0.63 -8.07 -9.85
CA GLN A 128 -0.34 -7.60 -11.22
C GLN A 128 -0.03 -6.10 -11.26
N TRP A 129 -0.73 -5.32 -10.43
CA TRP A 129 -0.50 -3.89 -10.30
C TRP A 129 0.88 -3.59 -9.68
N GLY A 130 1.25 -4.28 -8.59
CA GLY A 130 2.59 -4.16 -7.99
C GLY A 130 3.72 -4.59 -8.97
N LEU A 131 3.52 -5.65 -9.74
CA LEU A 131 4.44 -6.08 -10.80
C LEU A 131 4.56 -5.05 -11.93
N THR A 132 3.47 -4.36 -12.25
CA THR A 132 3.48 -3.29 -13.25
C THR A 132 4.32 -2.11 -12.78
N LEU A 133 4.20 -1.72 -11.50
CA LEU A 133 5.04 -0.69 -10.91
C LEU A 133 6.53 -1.08 -10.88
N LEU A 134 6.84 -2.33 -10.52
CA LEU A 134 8.19 -2.89 -10.58
C LEU A 134 8.84 -2.69 -11.95
N ARG A 135 8.05 -2.87 -13.02
CA ARG A 135 8.49 -2.74 -14.41
C ARG A 135 8.55 -1.30 -14.91
N ALA A 136 7.72 -0.40 -14.38
CA ALA A 136 7.58 0.97 -14.89
C ALA A 136 8.80 1.87 -14.60
N GLY A 137 9.59 1.60 -13.56
CA GLY A 137 10.88 2.27 -13.32
C GLY A 137 10.83 3.80 -13.07
N THR A 138 9.64 4.39 -12.98
CA THR A 138 9.37 5.84 -12.89
C THR A 138 9.34 6.41 -11.48
N LEU A 139 9.61 5.58 -10.47
CA LEU A 139 9.55 5.96 -9.06
C LEU A 139 10.94 6.31 -8.52
N GLU A 140 11.01 7.29 -7.61
CA GLU A 140 12.18 7.44 -6.72
C GLU A 140 12.17 6.26 -5.73
N ARG A 141 12.80 5.17 -6.15
CA ARG A 141 12.82 3.91 -5.41
C ARG A 141 13.99 3.89 -4.45
N VAL A 142 13.73 3.42 -3.25
CA VAL A 142 14.76 3.03 -2.30
C VAL A 142 14.53 1.57 -1.93
N THR A 143 15.54 0.74 -2.14
CA THR A 143 15.54 -0.67 -1.74
C THR A 143 16.21 -0.80 -0.38
N PHE A 144 15.52 -1.42 0.58
CA PHE A 144 16.06 -1.67 1.92
C PHE A 144 15.85 -3.13 2.27
N GLY A 145 16.90 -3.84 2.71
CA GLY A 145 16.70 -5.19 3.24
C GLY A 145 15.90 -5.15 4.55
N VAL A 146 14.96 -6.08 4.75
CA VAL A 146 14.12 -6.21 5.96
C VAL A 146 14.94 -6.19 7.25
N GLN A 147 16.13 -6.80 7.24
CA GLN A 147 17.04 -6.77 8.39
C GLN A 147 17.47 -5.35 8.76
N ALA A 148 17.73 -4.48 7.77
CA ALA A 148 18.09 -3.09 8.03
C ALA A 148 16.89 -2.29 8.58
N ILE A 149 15.67 -2.55 8.09
CA ILE A 149 14.44 -1.92 8.58
C ILE A 149 14.13 -2.37 10.02
N ALA A 150 14.23 -3.66 10.31
CA ALA A 150 14.05 -4.21 11.65
C ALA A 150 15.11 -3.67 12.63
N GLN A 151 16.37 -3.55 12.19
CA GLN A 151 17.46 -3.01 13.00
C GLN A 151 17.35 -1.49 13.24
N ALA A 152 16.93 -0.71 12.23
CA ALA A 152 16.67 0.73 12.37
C ALA A 152 15.54 1.01 13.37
N ARG A 153 14.46 0.22 13.30
CA ARG A 153 13.33 0.27 14.26
C ARG A 153 13.75 -0.07 15.69
N VAL A 154 14.64 -1.05 15.88
CA VAL A 154 15.20 -1.38 17.21
C VAL A 154 16.11 -0.25 17.69
N ALA A 155 17.00 0.27 16.83
CA ALA A 155 17.94 1.34 17.18
C ALA A 155 17.23 2.63 17.62
N ASN A 156 16.12 3.01 16.98
CA ASN A 156 15.36 4.20 17.38
C ASN A 156 14.56 4.01 18.68
N ARG A 157 14.07 2.81 18.98
CA ARG A 157 13.48 2.50 20.30
C ARG A 157 14.48 2.70 21.43
N TYR A 158 15.75 2.36 21.22
CA TYR A 158 16.78 2.58 22.25
C TYR A 158 17.13 4.06 22.42
N LYS A 159 17.17 4.85 21.33
CA LYS A 159 17.43 6.30 21.42
C LYS A 159 16.32 7.09 22.12
N SER A 160 15.05 6.73 21.91
CA SER A 160 13.92 7.40 22.59
C SER A 160 13.83 7.05 24.08
N THR A 161 14.34 5.89 24.49
CA THR A 161 14.35 5.45 25.90
C THR A 161 15.53 6.03 26.68
N LEU A 162 16.59 6.48 25.99
CA LEU A 162 17.76 7.15 26.59
C LEU A 162 17.62 8.68 26.63
N ALA A 163 16.60 9.24 25.98
CA ALA A 163 16.30 10.67 25.93
C ALA A 163 15.13 11.10 26.84
N ALA A 164 14.59 10.17 27.64
CA ALA A 164 13.57 10.40 28.67
C ALA A 164 14.19 10.16 30.06
#